data_AF-A0A4S4KL38-F1
#
_entry.id   AF-A0A4S4KL38-F1
#
_cell.length_a   1.000
_cell.length_b   1.000
_cell.length_c   1.000
_cell.angle_alpha   90.00
_cell.angle_beta   90.00
_cell.angle_gamma   90.00
#
_symmetry.space_group_name_H-M   'P 1'
#
loop_
_entity.id
_entity.type
_entity.pdbx_description
1 polymer ?
#
loop_
_entity_poly.entity_id
_entity_poly.type
_entity_poly.pdbx_seq_one_letter_code
_entity_poly.pdbx_strand_id
1 'polypeptide(L)'
;MRSSSTRSRSTKIINPLRLGKKQALMRTRRYGSGEDLPESHRAVLELKTPLDSMCTGWNDEELKIGRRLVRFKRAQDGYCVKLSCESIKQEEYSEGDTVISCIYRRDTDSCYVTSVDIIFLLETIVGDGFEIEEKNRIRRNLEGFRPKTISKNRAGSEGFFQQIMDFSAPKPRNIEKDVKVFEWSVLSQALEKIVSKYVRQYGILFVQITL
;
A
#
# COMPACT_ATOMS: atom_id res chain seq x y z
N MET A 1 27.32 -63.42 59.03
CA MET A 1 26.98 -62.05 59.47
C MET A 1 27.80 -61.07 58.66
N ARG A 2 27.12 -60.09 58.01
CA ARG A 2 27.60 -58.79 57.46
C ARG A 2 28.76 -58.82 56.45
N SER A 3 28.49 -58.49 55.17
CA SER A 3 28.73 -57.15 54.56
C SER A 3 30.03 -57.17 53.75
N SER A 4 30.24 -56.62 52.55
CA SER A 4 29.53 -55.68 51.66
C SER A 4 30.15 -55.83 50.25
N SER A 5 29.36 -55.68 49.18
CA SER A 5 29.88 -55.50 47.82
C SER A 5 29.18 -54.29 47.20
N THR A 6 29.90 -53.17 47.14
CA THR A 6 29.45 -51.91 46.55
C THR A 6 30.02 -51.81 45.13
N ARG A 7 29.12 -51.74 44.15
CA ARG A 7 29.43 -51.72 42.72
C ARG A 7 29.65 -50.28 42.24
N SER A 8 30.69 -50.13 41.43
CA SER A 8 31.18 -48.96 40.66
C SER A 8 30.13 -47.93 40.22
N ARG A 9 30.41 -46.64 40.46
CA ARG A 9 29.69 -45.49 39.90
C ARG A 9 30.67 -44.68 39.04
N SER A 10 30.52 -44.80 37.72
CA SER A 10 31.28 -44.04 36.71
C SER A 10 30.81 -42.58 36.70
N THR A 11 31.71 -41.65 36.98
CA THR A 11 31.55 -40.20 36.81
C THR A 11 31.79 -39.82 35.34
N LYS A 12 30.72 -39.41 34.63
CA LYS A 12 30.84 -38.69 33.37
C LYS A 12 30.54 -37.21 33.59
N ILE A 13 31.51 -36.40 33.21
CA ILE A 13 31.51 -34.94 33.19
C ILE A 13 30.44 -34.46 32.20
N ILE A 14 29.52 -33.60 32.66
CA ILE A 14 28.47 -32.99 31.83
C ILE A 14 28.98 -31.63 31.37
N ASN A 15 29.24 -31.49 30.06
CA ASN A 15 29.42 -30.20 29.39
C ASN A 15 28.07 -29.46 29.33
N PRO A 16 27.99 -28.17 29.69
CA PRO A 16 26.77 -27.39 29.50
C PRO A 16 26.57 -27.10 28.00
N LEU A 17 25.54 -27.71 27.43
CA LEU A 17 25.06 -27.47 26.07
C LEU A 17 24.45 -26.06 25.95
N ARG A 18 24.80 -25.44 24.82
CA ARG A 18 24.38 -24.13 24.30
C ARG A 18 22.92 -23.77 24.60
N LEU A 19 22.76 -22.59 25.19
CA LEU A 19 21.49 -21.88 25.35
C LEU A 19 20.89 -21.57 23.97
N GLY A 20 19.70 -22.11 23.70
CA GLY A 20 19.00 -21.98 22.44
C GLY A 20 18.41 -20.57 22.22
N LYS A 21 18.71 -19.97 21.06
CA LYS A 21 17.87 -18.92 20.47
C LYS A 21 16.74 -19.59 19.68
N LYS A 22 15.58 -19.77 20.31
CA LYS A 22 14.34 -19.99 19.57
C LYS A 22 13.91 -18.62 19.01
N GLN A 23 14.25 -18.36 17.75
CA GLN A 23 13.52 -17.36 16.98
C GLN A 23 12.09 -17.88 16.83
N ALA A 24 11.16 -17.25 17.54
CA ALA A 24 9.74 -17.48 17.32
C ALA A 24 9.40 -16.96 15.92
N LEU A 25 9.17 -17.87 14.97
CA LEU A 25 8.45 -17.53 13.75
C LEU A 25 7.07 -17.01 14.16
N MET A 26 6.84 -15.70 13.99
CA MET A 26 5.53 -15.09 14.06
C MET A 26 4.68 -15.67 12.93
N ARG A 27 3.95 -16.73 13.25
CA ARG A 27 3.00 -17.37 12.34
C ARG A 27 1.81 -16.44 12.20
N THR A 28 1.66 -15.80 11.04
CA THR A 28 0.49 -15.02 10.66
C THR A 28 -0.76 -15.90 10.83
N ARG A 29 -1.57 -15.58 11.84
CA ARG A 29 -2.74 -16.38 12.21
C ARG A 29 -3.88 -15.98 11.27
N ARG A 30 -4.16 -16.82 10.26
CA ARG A 30 -5.41 -16.71 9.49
C ARG A 30 -6.57 -16.95 10.46
N TYR A 31 -7.39 -15.93 10.68
CA TYR A 31 -8.59 -16.04 11.52
C TYR A 31 -9.62 -16.88 10.75
N GLY A 32 -10.18 -17.89 11.42
CA GLY A 32 -11.22 -18.76 10.83
C GLY A 32 -12.55 -18.02 10.69
N SER A 33 -13.32 -18.39 9.67
CA SER A 33 -14.67 -17.90 9.40
C SER A 33 -15.59 -18.08 10.61
N GLY A 34 -16.08 -16.97 11.19
CA GLY A 34 -17.23 -17.04 12.12
C GLY A 34 -17.24 -16.11 13.35
N GLU A 35 -16.22 -15.28 13.62
CA GLU A 35 -16.33 -14.27 14.68
C GLU A 35 -16.30 -12.85 14.09
N ASP A 36 -17.42 -12.13 14.21
CA ASP A 36 -17.49 -10.71 13.93
C ASP A 36 -16.55 -9.96 14.88
N LEU A 37 -15.38 -9.55 14.36
CA LEU A 37 -14.46 -8.67 15.08
C LEU A 37 -15.21 -7.38 15.45
N PRO A 38 -15.09 -6.90 16.70
CA PRO A 38 -15.75 -5.67 17.11
C PRO A 38 -15.25 -4.51 16.23
N GLU A 39 -16.20 -3.68 15.79
CA GLU A 39 -15.97 -2.55 14.88
C GLU A 39 -14.89 -1.57 15.37
N SER A 40 -14.57 -1.62 16.67
CA SER A 40 -13.58 -0.82 17.39
C SER A 40 -12.12 -1.02 16.98
N HIS A 41 -11.81 -1.92 16.03
CA HIS A 41 -10.44 -2.15 15.55
C HIS A 41 -10.21 -1.90 14.07
N ARG A 42 -11.24 -1.54 13.30
CA ARG A 42 -11.07 -1.21 11.87
C ARG A 42 -10.22 0.04 11.70
N ALA A 43 -9.38 0.03 10.67
CA ALA A 43 -8.62 1.19 10.27
C ALA A 43 -9.58 2.31 9.85
N VAL A 44 -9.39 3.50 10.41
CA VAL A 44 -10.10 4.71 10.00
C VAL A 44 -9.11 5.59 9.24
N LEU A 45 -9.44 5.96 8.00
CA LEU A 45 -8.64 6.91 7.22
C LEU A 45 -9.21 8.32 7.43
N GLU A 46 -8.36 9.26 7.83
CA GLU A 46 -8.68 10.68 7.93
C GLU A 46 -7.82 11.47 6.95
N LEU A 47 -8.45 12.09 5.94
CA LEU A 47 -7.77 12.95 4.99
C LEU A 47 -7.71 14.38 5.54
N LYS A 48 -6.52 14.85 5.92
CA LYS A 48 -6.27 16.19 6.45
C LYS A 48 -6.29 17.26 5.36
N THR A 49 -5.97 16.89 4.13
CA THR A 49 -6.02 17.76 2.96
C THR A 49 -7.04 17.19 1.98
N PRO A 50 -7.95 17.99 1.42
CA PRO A 50 -8.89 17.51 0.39
C PRO A 50 -8.12 17.13 -0.88
N LEU A 51 -8.29 15.89 -1.36
CA LEU A 51 -7.59 15.40 -2.55
C LEU A 51 -7.94 16.20 -3.81
N ASP A 52 -9.16 16.72 -3.90
CA ASP A 52 -9.62 17.50 -5.06
C ASP A 52 -8.83 18.80 -5.25
N SER A 53 -8.22 19.33 -4.18
CA SER A 53 -7.34 20.50 -4.30
C SER A 53 -6.15 20.23 -5.23
N MET A 54 -5.71 18.97 -5.35
CA MET A 54 -4.63 18.56 -6.24
C MET A 54 -5.03 18.60 -7.72
N CYS A 55 -6.31 18.73 -8.04
CA CYS A 55 -6.81 18.85 -9.42
C CYS A 55 -6.95 20.29 -9.91
N THR A 56 -6.62 21.29 -9.08
CA THR A 56 -6.81 22.72 -9.40
C THR A 56 -5.52 23.51 -9.28
N GLY A 57 -5.46 24.71 -9.90
CA GLY A 57 -4.30 25.59 -9.79
C GLY A 57 -3.03 25.00 -10.41
N TRP A 58 -3.15 24.36 -11.56
CA TRP A 58 -2.02 23.82 -12.32
C TRP A 58 -1.10 24.93 -12.80
N ASN A 59 0.21 24.76 -12.66
CA ASN A 59 1.18 25.66 -13.27
C ASN A 59 1.45 25.29 -14.73
N ASP A 60 2.10 26.17 -15.48
CA ASP A 60 2.33 25.99 -16.92
C ASP A 60 3.18 24.74 -17.24
N GLU A 61 4.14 24.39 -16.38
CA GLU A 61 4.98 23.21 -16.55
C GLU A 61 4.17 21.92 -16.33
N GLU A 62 3.37 21.88 -15.26
CA GLU A 62 2.47 20.77 -14.96
C GLU A 62 1.41 20.61 -16.05
N LEU A 63 0.87 21.70 -16.58
CA LEU A 63 -0.08 21.68 -17.70
C LEU A 63 0.57 21.20 -18.98
N LYS A 64 1.83 21.60 -19.26
CA LYS A 64 2.58 21.18 -20.45
C LYS A 64 2.90 19.68 -20.42
N ILE A 65 3.34 19.17 -19.27
CA ILE A 65 3.61 17.74 -19.06
C ILE A 65 2.29 16.96 -18.92
N GLY A 66 1.25 17.60 -18.39
CA GLY A 66 -0.01 16.98 -18.01
C GLY A 66 0.14 16.08 -16.77
N ARG A 67 1.02 16.46 -15.84
CA ARG A 67 1.31 15.71 -14.61
C ARG A 67 1.68 16.64 -13.47
N ARG A 68 1.08 16.37 -12.30
CA ARG A 68 1.45 16.93 -11.01
C ARG A 68 1.93 15.81 -10.09
N LEU A 69 3.04 16.04 -9.40
CA LEU A 69 3.52 15.13 -8.36
C LEU A 69 2.83 15.49 -7.04
N VAL A 70 2.19 14.50 -6.43
CA VAL A 70 1.49 14.66 -5.16
C VAL A 70 2.19 13.82 -4.11
N ARG A 71 2.86 14.48 -3.17
CA ARG A 71 3.51 13.84 -2.03
C ARG A 71 2.49 13.62 -0.92
N PHE A 72 2.52 12.45 -0.31
CA PHE A 72 1.69 12.07 0.81
C PHE A 72 2.52 11.95 2.08
N LYS A 73 2.01 12.51 3.17
CA LYS A 73 2.55 12.34 4.52
C LYS A 73 1.53 11.57 5.35
N ARG A 74 2.00 10.46 5.92
CA ARG A 74 1.22 9.58 6.79
C ARG A 74 1.57 9.85 8.24
N ALA A 75 0.55 10.07 9.06
CA ALA A 75 0.65 10.03 10.51
C ALA A 75 -0.36 9.01 11.04
N GLN A 76 -0.04 8.32 12.13
CA GLN A 76 -0.94 7.32 12.72
C GLN A 76 -1.16 7.62 14.18
N ASP A 77 -2.43 7.55 14.58
CA ASP A 77 -2.90 7.77 15.94
C ASP A 77 -3.87 6.64 16.30
N GLY A 78 -3.35 5.62 16.97
CA GLY A 78 -4.13 4.42 17.27
C GLY A 78 -4.54 3.64 16.01
N TYR A 79 -5.85 3.50 15.81
CA TYR A 79 -6.48 2.90 14.63
C TYR A 79 -6.80 3.93 13.53
N CYS A 80 -6.58 5.22 13.80
CA CYS A 80 -6.78 6.30 12.84
C CYS A 80 -5.48 6.58 12.08
N VAL A 81 -5.52 6.48 10.75
CA VAL A 81 -4.44 6.89 9.85
C VAL A 81 -4.81 8.24 9.27
N LYS A 82 -3.98 9.25 9.57
CA LYS A 82 -4.09 10.60 9.06
C LYS A 82 -3.22 10.73 7.81
N LEU A 83 -3.82 11.10 6.69
CA LEU A 83 -3.14 11.34 5.43
C LEU A 83 -3.22 12.82 5.10
N SER A 84 -2.08 13.43 4.77
CA SER A 84 -2.03 14.76 4.17
C SER A 84 -1.31 14.68 2.84
N CYS A 85 -1.65 15.56 1.91
CA CYS A 85 -1.03 15.63 0.61
C CYS A 85 -0.63 17.05 0.24
N GLU A 86 0.45 17.19 -0.53
CA GLU A 86 0.96 18.44 -1.06
C GLU A 86 1.46 18.24 -2.50
N SER A 87 1.31 19.25 -3.35
CA SER A 87 1.93 19.27 -4.67
C SER A 87 3.42 19.60 -4.53
N ILE A 88 4.29 18.88 -5.24
CA ILE A 88 5.73 19.13 -5.25
C ILE A 88 6.26 19.27 -6.67
N LYS A 89 7.40 19.95 -6.82
CA LYS A 89 8.12 19.97 -8.09
C LYS A 89 8.93 18.70 -8.31
N GLN A 90 9.36 18.49 -9.55
CA GLN A 90 10.17 17.34 -9.93
C GLN A 90 11.52 17.30 -9.21
N GLU A 91 12.10 18.46 -8.92
CA GLU A 91 13.41 18.59 -8.25
C GLU A 91 13.32 18.30 -6.74
N GLU A 92 12.13 18.42 -6.16
CA GLU A 92 11.87 18.12 -4.75
C GLU A 92 11.66 16.63 -4.51
N TYR A 93 11.41 15.85 -5.57
CA TYR A 93 11.17 14.40 -5.47
C TYR A 93 12.45 13.68 -5.05
N SER A 94 12.34 12.90 -3.97
CA SER A 94 13.40 12.01 -3.50
C SER A 94 12.95 10.54 -3.55
N GLU A 95 13.90 9.65 -3.85
CA GLU A 95 13.61 8.21 -3.85
C GLU A 95 13.26 7.75 -2.42
N GLY A 96 12.12 7.07 -2.28
CA GLY A 96 11.57 6.65 -0.99
C GLY A 96 10.41 7.52 -0.50
N ASP A 97 10.19 8.71 -1.09
CA ASP A 97 8.99 9.49 -0.80
C ASP A 97 7.72 8.78 -1.30
N THR A 98 6.63 8.89 -0.54
CA THR A 98 5.32 8.49 -1.04
C THR A 98 4.77 9.56 -1.97
N VAL A 99 5.07 9.44 -3.26
CA VAL A 99 4.60 10.36 -4.31
C VAL A 99 3.84 9.59 -5.38
N ILE A 100 2.68 10.11 -5.76
CA ILE A 100 1.91 9.60 -6.90
C ILE A 100 1.69 10.67 -7.95
N SER A 101 1.23 10.26 -9.12
CA SER A 101 0.92 11.17 -10.22
C SER A 101 -0.57 11.54 -10.23
N CYS A 102 -0.86 12.84 -10.11
CA CYS A 102 -2.12 13.39 -10.61
C CYS A 102 -1.92 13.69 -12.09
N ILE A 103 -2.72 13.05 -12.96
CA ILE A 103 -2.49 13.04 -14.40
C ILE A 103 -3.61 13.82 -15.07
N TYR A 104 -3.27 14.96 -15.67
CA TYR A 104 -4.24 15.81 -16.35
C TYR A 104 -4.41 15.38 -17.81
N ARG A 105 -5.67 15.20 -18.22
CA ARG A 105 -6.05 14.82 -19.57
C ARG A 105 -6.82 15.96 -20.22
N ARG A 106 -6.20 16.61 -21.22
CA ARG A 106 -6.69 17.87 -21.82
C ARG A 106 -7.98 17.73 -22.63
N ASP A 107 -8.17 16.63 -23.33
CA ASP A 107 -9.35 16.39 -24.19
C ASP A 107 -10.65 16.26 -23.38
N THR A 108 -10.57 15.77 -22.15
CA THR A 108 -11.71 15.62 -21.24
C THR A 108 -11.71 16.63 -20.09
N ASP A 109 -10.72 17.51 -20.01
CA ASP A 109 -10.50 18.42 -18.87
C ASP A 109 -10.67 17.71 -17.51
N SER A 110 -9.99 16.57 -17.36
CA SER A 110 -10.18 15.69 -16.19
C SER A 110 -8.85 15.17 -15.67
N CYS A 111 -8.80 14.96 -14.35
CA CYS A 111 -7.64 14.40 -13.68
C CYS A 111 -7.82 12.91 -13.40
N TYR A 112 -6.72 12.16 -13.52
CA TYR A 112 -6.67 10.72 -13.36
C TYR A 112 -5.53 10.29 -12.44
N VAL A 113 -5.64 9.08 -11.91
CA VAL A 113 -4.61 8.37 -11.15
C VAL A 113 -4.52 6.92 -11.66
N THR A 114 -3.31 6.34 -11.67
CA THR A 114 -3.13 4.96 -12.14
C THR A 114 -3.45 3.93 -11.03
N SER A 115 -3.83 2.71 -11.42
CA SER A 115 -3.99 1.61 -10.46
C SER A 115 -2.71 1.31 -9.68
N VAL A 116 -1.55 1.49 -10.31
CA VAL A 116 -0.24 1.28 -9.70
C VAL A 116 0.01 2.30 -8.59
N ASP A 117 -0.28 3.57 -8.86
CA ASP A 117 -0.21 4.66 -7.89
C ASP A 117 -1.14 4.43 -6.69
N ILE A 118 -2.39 3.99 -6.94
CA ILE A 118 -3.35 3.70 -5.85
C ILE A 118 -2.84 2.57 -4.96
N ILE A 119 -2.32 1.48 -5.54
CA ILE A 119 -1.79 0.35 -4.78
C ILE A 119 -0.58 0.79 -3.94
N PHE A 120 0.34 1.55 -4.53
CA PHE A 120 1.51 2.08 -3.82
C PHE A 120 1.11 2.99 -2.65
N LEU A 121 0.10 3.84 -2.84
CA LEU A 121 -0.43 4.67 -1.77
C LEU A 121 -1.07 3.83 -0.66
N LEU A 122 -1.82 2.78 -1.01
CA LEU A 122 -2.41 1.86 -0.03
C LEU A 122 -1.36 1.08 0.77
N GLU A 123 -0.27 0.64 0.14
CA GLU A 123 0.89 0.03 0.84
C GLU A 123 1.46 1.01 1.88
N THR A 124 1.60 2.29 1.50
CA THR A 124 2.03 3.33 2.44
C THR A 124 1.03 3.50 3.59
N ILE A 125 -0.27 3.59 3.30
CA ILE A 125 -1.32 3.79 4.31
C ILE A 125 -1.35 2.63 5.31
N VAL A 126 -1.26 1.40 4.83
CA VAL A 126 -1.20 0.19 5.66
C VAL A 126 0.12 0.12 6.43
N GLY A 127 1.20 0.68 5.88
CA GLY A 127 2.53 0.68 6.48
C GLY A 127 3.30 -0.62 6.22
N ASP A 128 2.88 -1.40 5.22
CA ASP A 128 3.53 -2.64 4.81
C ASP A 128 3.36 -2.87 3.30
N GLY A 129 4.30 -3.58 2.70
CA GLY A 129 4.22 -3.98 1.30
C GLY A 129 3.15 -5.06 1.10
N PHE A 130 2.47 -5.03 -0.05
CA PHE A 130 1.49 -6.04 -0.38
C PHE A 130 2.09 -7.17 -1.21
N GLU A 131 1.78 -8.40 -0.81
CA GLU A 131 2.02 -9.61 -1.61
C GLU A 131 1.20 -9.59 -2.91
N ILE A 132 1.53 -10.49 -3.84
CA ILE A 132 0.90 -10.53 -5.18
C ILE A 132 -0.60 -10.82 -5.07
N GLU A 133 -0.98 -11.74 -4.19
CA GLU A 133 -2.35 -12.14 -3.88
C GLU A 133 -3.16 -10.94 -3.37
N GLU A 134 -2.56 -10.17 -2.48
CA GLU A 134 -3.13 -8.97 -1.89
C GLU A 134 -3.37 -7.89 -2.93
N LYS A 135 -2.33 -7.61 -3.74
CA LYS A 135 -2.41 -6.70 -4.89
C LYS A 135 -3.50 -7.13 -5.86
N ASN A 136 -3.67 -8.43 -6.11
CA ASN A 136 -4.74 -8.96 -6.95
C ASN A 136 -6.13 -8.75 -6.34
N ARG A 137 -6.30 -8.93 -5.02
CA ARG A 137 -7.58 -8.62 -4.36
C ARG A 137 -7.91 -7.13 -4.44
N ILE A 138 -6.93 -6.26 -4.19
CA ILE A 138 -7.10 -4.81 -4.29
C ILE A 138 -7.49 -4.42 -5.71
N ARG A 139 -6.80 -4.94 -6.74
CA ARG A 139 -7.17 -4.72 -8.16
C ARG A 139 -8.63 -5.08 -8.44
N ARG A 140 -9.12 -6.23 -7.95
CA ARG A 140 -10.54 -6.62 -8.11
C ARG A 140 -11.50 -5.66 -7.40
N ASN A 141 -11.15 -5.17 -6.22
CA ASN A 141 -11.95 -4.15 -5.52
C ASN A 141 -11.99 -2.84 -6.31
N LEU A 142 -10.86 -2.45 -6.89
CA LEU A 142 -10.73 -1.26 -7.71
C LEU A 142 -11.57 -1.33 -8.99
N GLU A 143 -11.74 -2.50 -9.62
CA GLU A 143 -12.64 -2.63 -10.79
C GLU A 143 -14.08 -2.17 -10.50
N GLY A 144 -14.54 -2.25 -9.25
CA GLY A 144 -15.85 -1.71 -8.84
C GLY A 144 -16.00 -0.19 -8.99
N PHE A 145 -14.89 0.54 -9.10
CA PHE A 145 -14.85 1.97 -9.36
C PHE A 145 -14.77 2.32 -10.86
N ARG A 146 -15.02 1.33 -11.73
CA ARG A 146 -15.13 1.50 -13.19
C ARG A 146 -13.90 2.18 -13.82
N PRO A 147 -12.70 1.57 -13.71
CA PRO A 147 -11.50 2.13 -14.35
C PRO A 147 -11.65 2.23 -15.86
N LYS A 148 -10.96 3.21 -16.44
CA LYS A 148 -10.72 3.27 -17.88
C LYS A 148 -9.46 2.48 -18.20
N THR A 149 -9.54 1.59 -19.17
CA THR A 149 -8.38 0.88 -19.72
C THR A 149 -7.80 1.70 -20.88
N ILE A 150 -6.56 2.12 -20.72
CA ILE A 150 -5.81 2.96 -21.66
C ILE A 150 -4.69 2.11 -22.27
N SER A 151 -4.57 2.11 -23.60
CA SER A 151 -3.54 1.33 -24.28
C SER A 151 -3.15 1.95 -25.62
N LYS A 152 -1.97 1.58 -26.12
CA LYS A 152 -1.45 2.04 -27.41
C LYS A 152 -2.34 1.64 -28.60
N ASN A 153 -3.13 0.59 -28.47
CA ASN A 153 -3.93 0.03 -29.58
C ASN A 153 -5.40 0.43 -29.53
N ARG A 154 -5.80 1.27 -28.56
CA ARG A 154 -7.19 1.67 -28.36
C ARG A 154 -7.40 3.11 -28.81
N ALA A 155 -8.18 3.25 -29.88
CA ALA A 155 -8.62 4.51 -30.46
C ALA A 155 -9.11 5.51 -29.40
N GLY A 156 -8.54 6.70 -29.42
CA GLY A 156 -8.89 7.80 -28.51
C GLY A 156 -8.21 7.70 -27.14
N SER A 157 -7.25 6.80 -26.99
CA SER A 157 -6.47 6.66 -25.75
C SER A 157 -4.96 6.55 -25.98
N GLU A 158 -4.50 6.51 -27.23
CA GLU A 158 -3.09 6.35 -27.58
C GLU A 158 -2.24 7.53 -27.13
N GLY A 159 -2.70 8.76 -27.37
CA GLY A 159 -1.98 9.97 -26.96
C GLY A 159 -1.87 10.05 -25.43
N PHE A 160 -2.93 9.68 -24.72
CA PHE A 160 -2.92 9.66 -23.26
C PHE A 160 -2.04 8.53 -22.70
N PHE A 161 -2.03 7.36 -23.35
CA PHE A 161 -1.11 6.27 -23.02
C PHE A 161 0.35 6.75 -23.16
N GLN A 162 0.69 7.35 -24.30
CA GLN A 162 2.05 7.82 -24.57
C GLN A 162 2.49 8.88 -23.54
N GLN A 163 1.61 9.84 -23.24
CA GLN A 163 1.87 10.86 -22.21
C GLN A 163 2.26 10.23 -20.86
N ILE A 164 1.54 9.19 -20.41
CA ILE A 164 1.85 8.49 -19.15
C ILE A 164 3.21 7.80 -19.21
N MET A 165 3.55 7.20 -20.36
CA MET A 165 4.81 6.48 -20.56
C MET A 165 6.02 7.41 -20.63
N ASP A 166 5.83 8.67 -21.06
CA ASP A 166 6.88 9.68 -21.19
C ASP A 166 7.27 10.33 -19.85
N PHE A 167 6.53 10.07 -18.78
CA PHE A 167 6.78 10.65 -17.47
C PHE A 167 8.16 10.28 -16.89
N SER A 168 8.79 11.26 -16.25
CA SER A 168 9.99 11.14 -15.41
C SER A 168 9.72 10.34 -14.13
N ALA A 169 10.76 10.06 -13.34
CA ALA A 169 10.58 9.40 -12.04
C ALA A 169 9.66 10.21 -11.10
N PRO A 170 8.81 9.56 -10.28
CA PRO A 170 8.61 8.11 -10.16
C PRO A 170 7.91 7.55 -11.40
N LYS A 171 8.53 6.56 -12.06
CA LYS A 171 7.92 5.88 -13.20
C LYS A 171 7.06 4.73 -12.70
N PRO A 172 5.83 4.58 -13.19
CA PRO A 172 5.10 3.33 -13.05
C PRO A 172 5.97 2.21 -13.65
N ARG A 173 6.47 1.30 -12.82
CA ARG A 173 7.50 0.31 -13.15
C ARG A 173 7.07 -0.53 -14.37
N ASN A 174 7.86 -0.53 -15.46
CA ASN A 174 7.70 -1.28 -16.73
C ASN A 174 6.26 -1.69 -17.09
N ILE A 175 5.52 -0.80 -17.73
CA ILE A 175 4.14 -1.08 -18.16
C ILE A 175 4.03 -1.02 -19.69
N GLU A 176 4.61 -2.01 -20.38
CA GLU A 176 4.34 -2.31 -21.80
C GLU A 176 2.91 -2.90 -22.02
N LYS A 177 2.02 -2.75 -21.03
CA LYS A 177 0.67 -3.33 -21.00
C LYS A 177 -0.37 -2.24 -20.81
N ASP A 178 -1.63 -2.62 -21.00
CA ASP A 178 -2.78 -1.77 -20.73
C ASP A 178 -2.73 -1.17 -19.31
N VAL A 179 -2.86 0.15 -19.23
CA VAL A 179 -2.88 0.88 -17.95
C VAL A 179 -4.33 1.09 -17.53
N LYS A 180 -4.62 0.77 -16.27
CA LYS A 180 -5.90 1.10 -15.64
C LYS A 180 -5.77 2.46 -14.97
N VAL A 181 -6.62 3.41 -15.40
CA VAL A 181 -6.71 4.74 -14.79
C VAL A 181 -8.09 4.95 -14.18
N PHE A 182 -8.12 5.74 -13.12
CA PHE A 182 -9.32 6.13 -12.38
C PHE A 182 -9.43 7.64 -12.38
N GLU A 183 -10.64 8.18 -12.41
CA GLU A 183 -10.84 9.60 -12.19
C GLU A 183 -10.36 9.98 -10.79
N TRP A 184 -9.66 11.10 -10.65
CA TRP A 184 -9.06 11.48 -9.39
C TRP A 184 -10.10 11.61 -8.26
N SER A 185 -11.30 12.08 -8.60
CA SER A 185 -12.44 12.22 -7.68
C SER A 185 -12.82 10.92 -6.97
N VAL A 186 -12.55 9.74 -7.55
CA VAL A 186 -12.85 8.46 -6.90
C VAL A 186 -11.77 8.01 -5.90
N LEU A 187 -10.61 8.68 -5.88
CA LEU A 187 -9.46 8.27 -5.08
C LEU A 187 -9.79 8.23 -3.58
N SER A 188 -10.43 9.27 -3.05
CA SER A 188 -10.81 9.35 -1.62
C SER A 188 -11.66 8.13 -1.22
N GLN A 189 -12.73 7.90 -1.98
CA GLN A 189 -13.68 6.81 -1.73
C GLN A 189 -13.02 5.44 -1.89
N ALA A 190 -12.12 5.27 -2.87
CA ALA A 190 -11.38 4.03 -3.07
C ALA A 190 -10.46 3.72 -1.90
N LEU A 191 -9.70 4.71 -1.43
CA LEU A 191 -8.81 4.55 -0.28
C LEU A 191 -9.60 4.19 0.98
N GLU A 192 -10.63 4.96 1.33
CA GLU A 192 -11.47 4.69 2.49
C GLU A 192 -12.11 3.30 2.45
N LYS A 193 -12.70 2.92 1.30
CA LYS A 193 -13.35 1.63 1.13
C LYS A 193 -12.38 0.47 1.35
N ILE A 194 -11.17 0.57 0.79
CA ILE A 194 -10.18 -0.50 0.88
C ILE A 194 -9.55 -0.53 2.28
N VAL A 195 -9.18 0.62 2.84
CA VAL A 195 -8.59 0.73 4.19
C VAL A 195 -9.54 0.19 5.27
N SER A 196 -10.85 0.40 5.12
CA SER A 196 -11.86 -0.13 6.05
C SER A 196 -11.86 -1.67 6.17
N LYS A 197 -11.23 -2.39 5.24
CA LYS A 197 -11.08 -3.86 5.26
C LYS A 197 -9.90 -4.34 6.09
N TYR A 198 -9.11 -3.44 6.67
CA TYR A 198 -8.01 -3.80 7.56
C TYR A 198 -8.34 -3.45 9.01
N VAL A 199 -7.90 -4.30 9.94
CA VAL A 199 -7.99 -4.11 11.38
C VAL A 199 -6.61 -4.01 11.99
N ARG A 200 -6.48 -3.25 13.07
CA ARG A 200 -5.20 -3.19 13.77
C ARG A 200 -4.98 -4.47 14.58
N GLN A 201 -3.83 -5.12 14.42
CA GLN A 201 -3.38 -6.17 15.33
C GLN A 201 -2.03 -5.74 15.94
N TYR A 202 -1.98 -5.64 17.28
CA TYR A 202 -0.77 -5.30 18.05
C TYR A 202 0.00 -4.06 17.56
N GLY A 203 -0.53 -2.87 17.85
CA GLY A 203 0.26 -1.62 17.95
C GLY A 203 0.88 -1.04 16.66
N ILE A 204 1.16 -1.83 15.62
CA ILE A 204 2.04 -1.42 14.53
C ILE A 204 1.49 -1.83 13.14
N LEU A 205 0.84 -2.99 12.98
CA LEU A 205 0.35 -3.45 11.67
C LEU A 205 -1.18 -3.49 11.56
N PHE A 206 -1.66 -3.09 10.38
CA PHE A 206 -3.00 -3.39 9.92
C PHE A 206 -3.01 -4.79 9.30
N VAL A 207 -3.81 -5.69 9.86
CA VAL A 207 -4.06 -7.05 9.38
C VAL A 207 -5.40 -7.06 8.66
N GLN A 208 -5.45 -7.72 7.52
CA GLN A 208 -6.67 -7.78 6.71
C GLN A 208 -7.79 -8.56 7.42
N ILE A 209 -9.01 -8.02 7.43
CA ILE A 209 -10.23 -8.79 7.70
C ILE A 209 -10.54 -9.58 6.42
N THR A 210 -10.43 -10.91 6.48
CA THR A 210 -11.07 -11.76 5.47
C THR A 210 -12.44 -12.10 6.04
N LEU A 211 -13.50 -11.55 5.44
CA LEU A 211 -14.87 -12.04 5.66
C LEU A 211 -15.02 -13.40 4.98
#